data_AF-A0A957YZ56-F1
#
_entry.id   AF-A0A957YZ56-F1
#
_cell.length_a   1.000
_cell.length_b   1.000
_cell.length_c   1.000
_cell.angle_alpha   90.00
_cell.angle_beta   90.00
_cell.angle_gamma   90.00
#
_symmetry.space_group_name_H-M   'P 1'
#
loop_
_entity.id
_entity.type
_entity.pdbx_description
1 polymer ?
#
loop_
_entity_poly.entity_id
_entity_poly.type
_entity_poly.pdbx_seq_one_letter_code
_entity_poly.pdbx_strand_id
1 'polypeptide(L)'
;VLGAVEMLADVLPTGALAPSAPLPQAVSELSDEGLRVLLFAHNPTVITLHGAENEPSLPPLTPLALVTLRDELRPQAKETLRQFLDLGVQLKIISGDNPQTVAALARQAGFDDPQLISGPQLATMSKEEIRLAAEEATIFGRISPEQKQLLVDLLTEDGHYVAMMGDGVNDVLSLKKAKLGIAMQSGSNATRNVADMVLLGDSYAALVPALSEGKRIINGITDATYLLVGRGLAYAMIIVGVMMVGLNFPFEPAQLGLTTFSVGFPAFMLTLWARPEERNEPLLPSLVRFVLPFAVWTMVLGVILYSLSHTQVMGSLGNMDIPRRGIDFFERVTGLTYGVDADFETMAATLMAQTQLSTFVSLATMLLVLFLQPPFAFFAVWRPISPDRRPAYLTLVLMVAFLFALGIPPVASYFGIINVPFRASGLLLMGLIIWIVGFRLILKQRWFDKLLLMESW
;
A
#
# COMPACT_ATOMS: atom_id res chain seq x y z
N VAL A 1 51.79 -2.65 -22.81
CA VAL A 1 50.46 -2.14 -23.23
C VAL A 1 49.42 -3.11 -22.70
N LEU A 2 48.37 -2.59 -22.06
CA LEU A 2 47.24 -3.38 -21.56
C LEU A 2 45.97 -2.79 -22.17
N GLY A 3 45.12 -3.61 -22.78
CA GLY A 3 43.91 -3.11 -23.45
C GLY A 3 42.94 -4.21 -23.83
N ALA A 4 41.78 -3.80 -24.36
CA ALA A 4 40.81 -4.71 -24.94
C ALA A 4 41.42 -5.44 -26.13
N VAL A 5 41.14 -6.74 -26.26
CA VAL A 5 41.73 -7.60 -27.28
C VAL A 5 41.45 -7.07 -28.70
N GLU A 6 40.20 -6.65 -28.95
CA GLU A 6 39.76 -6.05 -30.21
C GLU A 6 40.51 -4.77 -30.60
N MET A 7 40.94 -3.96 -29.63
CA MET A 7 41.69 -2.73 -29.88
C MET A 7 43.18 -2.98 -30.16
N LEU A 8 43.69 -4.15 -29.73
CA LEU A 8 45.09 -4.52 -29.91
C LEU A 8 45.29 -5.50 -31.07
N ALA A 9 44.21 -6.05 -31.64
CA ALA A 9 44.27 -7.09 -32.67
C ALA A 9 45.11 -6.68 -33.89
N ASP A 10 44.97 -5.44 -34.35
CA ASP A 10 45.63 -4.93 -35.56
C ASP A 10 47.15 -4.74 -35.40
N VAL A 11 47.66 -4.72 -34.16
CA VAL A 11 49.08 -4.51 -33.86
C VAL A 11 49.78 -5.77 -33.36
N LEU A 12 49.10 -6.92 -33.39
CA LEU A 12 49.69 -8.21 -33.05
C LEU A 12 50.35 -8.84 -34.29
N PRO A 13 51.49 -9.55 -34.14
CA PRO A 13 52.09 -10.28 -35.23
C PRO A 13 51.15 -11.36 -35.74
N THR A 14 51.04 -11.49 -37.06
CA THR A 14 50.30 -12.55 -37.73
C THR A 14 50.84 -13.91 -37.29
N GLY A 15 50.02 -14.67 -36.54
CA GLY A 15 50.37 -16.00 -36.03
C GLY A 15 51.09 -16.03 -34.67
N ALA A 16 51.17 -14.92 -33.94
CA ALA A 16 51.72 -14.90 -32.59
C ALA A 16 50.73 -15.49 -31.57
N LEU A 17 50.74 -16.84 -31.47
CA LEU A 17 50.66 -17.70 -30.27
C LEU A 17 50.24 -19.12 -30.70
N ALA A 18 51.05 -20.14 -30.37
CA ALA A 18 50.81 -21.58 -30.63
C ALA A 18 50.29 -22.30 -29.35
N PRO A 19 49.91 -23.60 -29.34
CA PRO A 19 49.26 -24.48 -30.34
C PRO A 19 47.91 -25.08 -29.83
N SER A 20 47.36 -24.67 -28.68
CA SER A 20 46.22 -25.35 -28.03
C SER A 20 44.84 -24.72 -28.24
N ALA A 21 44.76 -23.42 -28.58
CA ALA A 21 43.53 -22.76 -29.07
C ALA A 21 43.89 -21.40 -29.71
N PRO A 22 43.23 -20.96 -30.79
CA PRO A 22 43.37 -19.60 -31.32
C PRO A 22 43.03 -18.56 -30.23
N LEU A 23 43.79 -17.47 -30.13
CA LEU A 23 43.53 -16.38 -29.17
C LEU A 23 42.06 -15.88 -29.19
N PRO A 24 41.36 -15.78 -30.34
CA PRO A 24 39.93 -15.48 -30.37
C PRO A 24 39.05 -16.49 -29.62
N GLN A 25 39.40 -17.78 -29.65
CA GLN A 25 38.64 -18.84 -28.99
C GLN A 25 38.82 -18.78 -27.48
N ALA A 26 40.06 -18.63 -26.98
CA ALA A 26 40.32 -18.49 -25.55
C ALA A 26 39.67 -17.23 -24.96
N VAL A 27 39.64 -16.13 -25.72
CA VAL A 27 38.94 -14.90 -25.32
C VAL A 27 37.43 -15.12 -25.29
N SER A 28 36.86 -15.85 -26.26
CA SER A 28 35.43 -16.21 -26.25
C SER A 28 35.08 -17.05 -25.03
N GLU A 29 35.83 -18.13 -24.77
CA GLU A 29 35.58 -19.03 -23.64
C GLU A 29 35.63 -18.29 -22.29
N LEU A 30 36.64 -17.45 -22.07
CA LEU A 30 36.75 -16.65 -20.85
C LEU A 30 35.67 -15.56 -20.75
N SER A 31 35.23 -15.00 -21.89
CA SER A 31 34.13 -14.03 -21.93
C SER A 31 32.79 -14.68 -21.66
N ASP A 32 32.59 -15.93 -22.11
CA ASP A 32 31.40 -16.75 -21.87
C ASP A 32 31.29 -17.14 -20.38
N GLU A 33 32.41 -17.24 -19.67
CA GLU A 33 32.48 -17.33 -18.20
C GLU A 33 32.15 -16.00 -17.48
N GLY A 34 31.93 -14.91 -18.23
CA GLY A 34 31.61 -13.59 -17.69
C GLY A 34 32.84 -12.78 -17.23
N LEU A 35 34.05 -13.18 -17.64
CA LEU A 35 35.27 -12.47 -17.28
C LEU A 35 35.54 -11.32 -18.27
N ARG A 36 35.96 -10.17 -17.74
CA ARG A 36 36.51 -9.09 -18.56
C ARG A 36 37.96 -9.43 -18.92
N VAL A 37 38.19 -9.75 -20.18
CA VAL A 37 39.49 -10.17 -20.69
C VAL A 37 40.28 -8.97 -21.25
N LEU A 38 41.50 -8.76 -20.76
CA LEU A 38 42.44 -7.76 -21.26
C LEU A 38 43.70 -8.45 -21.78
N LEU A 39 44.23 -7.99 -22.90
CA LEU A 39 45.50 -8.48 -23.43
C LEU A 39 46.65 -7.63 -22.89
N PHE A 40 47.60 -8.29 -22.23
CA PHE A 40 48.87 -7.70 -21.85
C PHE A 40 49.93 -8.06 -22.88
N ALA A 41 50.46 -7.05 -23.56
CA ALA A 41 51.43 -7.21 -24.62
C ALA A 41 52.54 -6.16 -24.51
N HIS A 42 53.73 -6.49 -25.00
CA HIS A 42 54.89 -5.60 -24.92
C HIS A 42 55.61 -5.48 -26.27
N ASN A 43 56.31 -4.37 -26.46
CA ASN A 43 57.32 -4.26 -27.50
C ASN A 43 58.70 -4.48 -26.85
N PRO A 44 59.61 -5.28 -27.44
CA PRO A 44 60.97 -5.46 -26.91
C PRO A 44 61.78 -4.16 -26.86
N THR A 45 61.45 -3.20 -27.72
CA THR A 45 62.10 -1.89 -27.82
C THR A 45 61.25 -0.83 -27.13
N VAL A 46 61.88 0.05 -26.35
CA VAL A 46 61.18 1.20 -25.76
C VAL A 46 61.01 2.27 -26.83
N ILE A 47 59.76 2.51 -27.23
CA ILE A 47 59.37 3.46 -28.26
C ILE A 47 58.19 4.30 -27.78
N THR A 48 58.08 5.51 -28.32
CA THR A 48 56.99 6.43 -28.03
C THR A 48 55.69 5.91 -28.64
N LEU A 49 54.56 6.05 -27.93
CA LEU A 49 53.22 5.68 -28.40
C LEU A 49 52.62 6.70 -29.41
N HIS A 50 53.50 7.36 -30.15
CA HIS A 50 53.16 8.39 -31.13
C HIS A 50 53.88 8.07 -32.44
N GLY A 51 53.16 8.22 -33.55
CA GLY A 51 53.67 8.04 -34.91
C GLY A 51 54.50 9.23 -35.40
N ALA A 52 54.92 9.18 -36.67
CA ALA A 52 55.76 10.21 -37.29
C ALA A 52 55.14 11.64 -37.27
N GLU A 53 53.81 11.74 -37.19
CA GLU A 53 53.07 13.02 -37.14
C GLU A 53 52.51 13.35 -35.73
N ASN A 54 53.04 12.71 -34.68
CA ASN A 54 52.57 12.86 -33.29
C ASN A 54 51.13 12.39 -33.06
N GLU A 55 50.59 11.55 -33.96
CA GLU A 55 49.32 10.86 -33.78
C GLU A 55 49.47 9.65 -32.85
N PRO A 56 48.47 9.33 -32.00
CA PRO A 56 48.51 8.14 -31.16
C PRO A 56 48.62 6.87 -32.01
N SER A 57 49.72 6.15 -31.87
CA SER A 57 50.02 4.96 -32.68
C SER A 57 50.61 3.87 -31.79
N LEU A 58 50.07 2.66 -31.91
CA LEU A 58 50.59 1.49 -31.20
C LEU A 58 51.61 0.77 -32.10
N PRO A 59 52.83 0.49 -31.58
CA PRO A 59 53.81 -0.29 -32.33
C PRO A 59 53.42 -1.77 -32.37
N PRO A 60 54.10 -2.61 -33.17
CA PRO A 60 53.88 -4.06 -33.14
C PRO A 60 54.08 -4.62 -31.72
N LEU A 61 53.09 -5.32 -31.18
CA LEU A 61 53.12 -5.82 -29.80
C LEU A 61 53.24 -7.34 -29.78
N THR A 62 54.12 -7.87 -28.94
CA THR A 62 54.19 -9.31 -28.66
C THR A 62 53.27 -9.62 -27.48
N PRO A 63 52.27 -10.51 -27.64
CA PRO A 63 51.36 -10.87 -26.56
C PRO A 63 52.08 -11.68 -25.48
N LEU A 64 51.79 -11.38 -24.21
CA LEU A 64 52.40 -12.05 -23.05
C LEU A 64 51.40 -12.85 -22.24
N ALA A 65 50.26 -12.23 -21.89
CA ALA A 65 49.28 -12.82 -21.01
C ALA A 65 47.88 -12.24 -21.27
N LEU A 66 46.87 -13.05 -20.97
CA LEU A 66 45.50 -12.56 -20.78
C LEU A 66 45.33 -12.27 -19.29
N VAL A 67 44.89 -11.04 -18.98
CA VAL A 67 44.49 -10.63 -17.64
C VAL A 67 42.97 -10.66 -17.60
N THR A 68 42.42 -11.51 -16.73
CA THR A 68 40.97 -11.58 -16.52
C THR A 68 40.59 -10.84 -15.26
N LEU A 69 39.57 -10.01 -15.36
CA LEU A 69 38.93 -9.35 -14.23
C LEU A 69 37.52 -9.90 -14.09
N ARG A 70 37.11 -10.21 -12.87
CA ARG A 70 35.77 -10.70 -12.58
C ARG A 70 35.06 -9.68 -11.70
N ASP A 71 33.88 -9.27 -12.11
CA ASP A 71 32.98 -8.58 -11.21
C ASP A 71 32.40 -9.58 -10.21
N GLU A 72 32.52 -9.28 -8.92
CA GLU A 72 31.99 -10.14 -7.87
C GLU A 72 30.65 -9.61 -7.39
N LEU A 73 29.67 -10.51 -7.29
CA LEU A 73 28.42 -10.19 -6.63
C LEU A 73 28.66 -9.87 -5.17
N ARG A 74 27.94 -8.87 -4.66
CA ARG A 74 27.92 -8.60 -3.22
C ARG A 74 27.47 -9.86 -2.48
N PRO A 75 28.04 -10.19 -1.30
CA PRO A 75 27.72 -11.44 -0.59
C PRO A 75 26.23 -11.67 -0.33
N GLN A 76 25.45 -10.60 -0.18
CA GLN A 76 24.01 -10.64 0.10
C GLN A 76 23.12 -10.56 -1.15
N ALA A 77 23.69 -10.35 -2.34
CA ALA A 77 22.91 -10.07 -3.56
C ALA A 77 21.96 -11.21 -3.91
N LYS A 78 22.46 -12.45 -3.92
CA LYS A 78 21.68 -13.64 -4.25
C LYS A 78 20.46 -13.82 -3.33
N GLU A 79 20.68 -13.74 -2.02
CA GLU A 79 19.58 -13.89 -1.05
C GLU A 79 18.59 -12.72 -1.13
N THR A 80 19.07 -11.49 -1.33
CA THR A 80 18.21 -10.32 -1.47
C THR A 80 17.32 -10.40 -2.72
N LEU A 81 17.88 -10.81 -3.86
CA LEU A 81 17.13 -10.98 -5.11
C LEU A 81 16.09 -12.09 -4.98
N ARG A 82 16.44 -13.21 -4.31
CA ARG A 82 15.48 -14.27 -3.97
C ARG A 82 14.33 -13.73 -3.12
N GLN A 83 14.62 -12.92 -2.11
CA GLN A 83 13.59 -12.31 -1.26
C GLN A 83 12.67 -11.34 -2.02
N PHE A 84 13.18 -10.61 -3.01
CA PHE A 84 12.33 -9.80 -3.89
C PHE A 84 11.37 -10.66 -4.72
N LEU A 85 11.86 -11.76 -5.30
CA LEU A 85 11.02 -12.71 -6.04
C LEU A 85 9.97 -13.35 -5.13
N ASP A 86 10.34 -13.75 -3.91
CA ASP A 86 9.42 -14.28 -2.89
C ASP A 86 8.33 -13.26 -2.49
N LEU A 87 8.61 -11.95 -2.63
CA LEU A 87 7.67 -10.86 -2.38
C LEU A 87 6.80 -10.49 -3.60
N GLY A 88 6.93 -11.25 -4.71
CA GLY A 88 6.20 -11.03 -5.96
C GLY A 88 6.75 -9.89 -6.82
N VAL A 89 7.98 -9.42 -6.56
CA VAL A 89 8.61 -8.36 -7.35
C VAL A 89 9.29 -8.97 -8.58
N GLN A 90 8.88 -8.53 -9.77
CA GLN A 90 9.59 -8.85 -11.00
C GLN A 90 10.88 -8.02 -11.09
N LEU A 91 12.00 -8.69 -11.32
CA LEU A 91 13.32 -8.06 -11.39
C LEU A 91 13.73 -7.89 -12.85
N LYS A 92 14.24 -6.70 -13.18
CA LYS A 92 14.78 -6.36 -14.50
C LYS A 92 16.19 -5.80 -14.31
N ILE A 93 17.18 -6.37 -14.99
CA ILE A 93 18.58 -5.92 -14.94
C ILE A 93 18.86 -5.08 -16.19
N ILE A 94 19.17 -3.80 -16.01
CA ILE A 94 19.44 -2.87 -17.12
C ILE A 94 20.85 -2.30 -16.97
N SER A 95 21.76 -2.68 -17.86
CA SER A 95 23.17 -2.28 -17.82
C SER A 95 23.68 -1.72 -19.16
N GLY A 96 24.70 -0.87 -19.09
CA GLY A 96 25.49 -0.42 -20.24
C GLY A 96 26.54 -1.44 -20.70
N ASP A 97 26.79 -2.49 -19.90
CA ASP A 97 27.80 -3.51 -20.20
C ASP A 97 27.34 -4.53 -21.23
N ASN A 98 28.28 -5.39 -21.67
CA ASN A 98 27.99 -6.47 -22.60
C ASN A 98 26.87 -7.38 -22.03
N PRO A 99 25.78 -7.61 -22.78
CA PRO A 99 24.69 -8.50 -22.39
C PRO A 99 25.15 -9.86 -21.83
N GLN A 100 26.16 -10.48 -22.44
CA GLN A 100 26.64 -11.81 -22.02
C GLN A 100 27.30 -11.78 -20.64
N THR A 101 28.10 -10.74 -20.35
CA THR A 101 28.70 -10.54 -19.02
C THR A 101 27.64 -10.35 -17.94
N VAL A 102 26.60 -9.56 -18.26
CA VAL A 102 25.47 -9.34 -17.34
C VAL A 102 24.68 -10.62 -17.10
N ALA A 103 24.47 -11.43 -18.14
CA ALA A 103 23.81 -12.74 -18.01
C ALA A 103 24.62 -13.72 -17.15
N ALA A 104 25.95 -13.75 -17.29
CA ALA A 104 26.80 -14.57 -16.42
C ALA A 104 26.68 -14.15 -14.94
N LEU A 105 26.68 -12.86 -14.64
CA LEU A 105 26.45 -12.34 -13.28
C LEU A 105 25.04 -12.64 -12.76
N ALA A 106 24.02 -12.51 -13.60
CA ALA A 106 22.65 -12.84 -13.24
C ALA A 106 22.48 -14.33 -12.91
N ARG A 107 23.09 -15.24 -13.69
CA ARG A 107 23.09 -16.68 -13.39
C ARG A 107 23.74 -16.96 -12.04
N GLN A 108 24.87 -16.32 -11.73
CA GLN A 108 25.50 -16.42 -10.41
C GLN A 108 24.59 -15.90 -9.27
N ALA A 109 23.80 -14.87 -9.56
CA ALA A 109 22.82 -14.30 -8.64
C ALA A 109 21.56 -15.17 -8.46
N GLY A 110 21.41 -16.25 -9.24
CA GLY A 110 20.30 -17.20 -9.12
C GLY A 110 19.17 -17.01 -10.13
N PHE A 111 19.40 -16.29 -11.24
CA PHE A 111 18.45 -16.24 -12.35
C PHE A 111 18.62 -17.46 -13.26
N ASP A 112 17.56 -18.25 -13.42
CA ASP A 112 17.53 -19.41 -14.31
C ASP A 112 17.25 -18.96 -15.75
N ASP A 113 18.24 -19.18 -16.63
CA ASP A 113 18.23 -18.85 -18.07
C ASP A 113 17.47 -17.55 -18.45
N PRO A 114 17.97 -16.38 -18.00
CA PRO A 114 17.26 -15.13 -18.20
C PRO A 114 17.21 -14.73 -19.68
N GLN A 115 16.01 -14.42 -20.16
CA GLN A 115 15.85 -13.82 -21.49
C GLN A 115 16.62 -12.49 -21.58
N LEU A 116 17.44 -12.40 -22.62
CA LEU A 116 18.45 -11.37 -22.83
C LEU A 116 18.14 -10.56 -24.09
N ILE A 117 18.13 -9.24 -23.96
CA ILE A 117 17.98 -8.31 -25.08
C ILE A 117 19.10 -7.27 -25.04
N SER A 118 19.69 -6.97 -26.20
CA SER A 118 20.73 -5.94 -26.33
C SER A 118 20.16 -4.60 -26.81
N GLY A 119 20.82 -3.49 -26.45
CA GLY A 119 20.46 -2.16 -26.95
C GLY A 119 20.39 -2.05 -28.48
N PRO A 120 21.34 -2.61 -29.25
CA PRO A 120 21.24 -2.65 -30.71
C PRO A 120 20.00 -3.40 -31.22
N GLN A 121 19.62 -4.52 -30.58
CA GLN A 121 18.38 -5.23 -30.94
C GLN A 121 17.15 -4.38 -30.62
N LEU A 122 17.09 -3.75 -29.45
CA LEU A 122 16.00 -2.82 -29.08
C LEU A 122 15.86 -1.67 -30.08
N ALA A 123 16.95 -1.13 -30.59
CA ALA A 123 16.92 -0.03 -31.56
C ALA A 123 16.28 -0.40 -32.90
N THR A 124 16.24 -1.69 -33.23
CA THR A 124 15.59 -2.21 -34.45
C THR A 124 14.13 -2.60 -34.25
N MET A 125 13.67 -2.67 -33.00
CA MET A 125 12.30 -3.05 -32.65
C MET A 125 11.35 -1.86 -32.73
N SER A 126 10.11 -2.12 -33.11
CA SER A 126 9.00 -1.17 -32.99
C SER A 126 8.64 -0.95 -31.51
N LYS A 127 7.91 0.14 -31.20
CA LYS A 127 7.50 0.45 -29.81
C LYS A 127 6.70 -0.70 -29.16
N GLU A 128 5.84 -1.38 -29.91
CA GLU A 128 5.05 -2.51 -29.40
C GLU A 128 5.90 -3.77 -29.15
N GLU A 129 6.91 -4.03 -29.98
CA GLU A 129 7.86 -5.10 -29.74
C GLU A 129 8.74 -4.81 -28.51
N ILE A 130 9.16 -3.54 -28.34
CA ILE A 130 9.89 -3.11 -27.13
C ILE A 130 9.01 -3.27 -25.89
N ARG A 131 7.72 -2.99 -25.98
CA ARG A 131 6.76 -3.18 -24.89
C ARG A 131 6.70 -4.64 -24.45
N LEU A 132 6.50 -5.57 -25.40
CA LEU A 132 6.51 -7.01 -25.12
C LEU A 132 7.86 -7.49 -24.57
N ALA A 133 8.96 -7.01 -25.15
CA ALA A 133 10.31 -7.27 -24.66
C ALA A 133 10.51 -6.79 -23.21
N ALA A 134 9.98 -5.62 -22.85
CA ALA A 134 10.06 -5.08 -21.50
C ALA A 134 9.35 -5.98 -20.48
N GLU A 135 8.23 -6.59 -20.86
CA GLU A 135 7.46 -7.52 -20.03
C GLU A 135 8.15 -8.88 -19.86
N GLU A 136 8.68 -9.47 -20.93
CA GLU A 136 9.19 -10.85 -20.91
C GLU A 136 10.67 -10.93 -20.53
N ALA A 137 11.50 -10.02 -21.04
CA ALA A 137 12.94 -10.12 -20.85
C ALA A 137 13.38 -9.70 -19.45
N THR A 138 14.41 -10.36 -18.93
CA THR A 138 14.95 -10.07 -17.59
C THR A 138 16.19 -9.20 -17.68
N ILE A 139 16.98 -9.34 -18.75
CA ILE A 139 18.28 -8.67 -18.89
C ILE A 139 18.33 -7.81 -20.13
N PHE A 140 18.75 -6.57 -19.94
CA PHE A 140 18.97 -5.58 -20.97
C PHE A 140 20.41 -5.09 -20.88
N GLY A 141 21.24 -5.43 -21.88
CA GLY A 141 22.66 -5.03 -21.93
C GLY A 141 22.98 -4.06 -23.06
N ARG A 142 24.07 -3.29 -22.94
CA ARG A 142 24.45 -2.19 -23.86
C ARG A 142 23.31 -1.19 -24.08
N ILE A 143 22.60 -0.86 -23.01
CA ILE A 143 21.43 0.02 -23.05
C ILE A 143 21.85 1.48 -22.95
N SER A 144 21.38 2.31 -23.89
CA SER A 144 21.59 3.76 -23.80
C SER A 144 20.71 4.40 -22.72
N PRO A 145 21.07 5.59 -22.19
CA PRO A 145 20.23 6.30 -21.23
C PRO A 145 18.79 6.51 -21.72
N GLU A 146 18.62 6.82 -23.01
CA GLU A 146 17.32 7.04 -23.65
C GLU A 146 16.51 5.73 -23.73
N GLN A 147 17.15 4.61 -24.04
CA GLN A 147 16.52 3.29 -24.07
C GLN A 147 16.11 2.83 -22.67
N LYS A 148 16.95 3.07 -21.66
CA LYS A 148 16.63 2.79 -20.24
C LYS A 148 15.39 3.58 -19.81
N GLN A 149 15.30 4.86 -20.18
CA GLN A 149 14.11 5.67 -19.92
C GLN A 149 12.88 5.11 -20.64
N LEU A 150 13.00 4.73 -21.91
CA LEU A 150 11.90 4.18 -22.70
C LEU A 150 11.32 2.90 -22.07
N LEU A 151 12.18 1.99 -21.58
CA LEU A 151 11.73 0.77 -20.90
C LEU A 151 10.91 1.08 -19.64
N VAL A 152 11.39 2.03 -18.81
CA VAL A 152 10.68 2.46 -17.60
C VAL A 152 9.34 3.13 -17.94
N ASP A 153 9.32 3.99 -18.96
CA ASP A 153 8.12 4.67 -19.42
C ASP A 153 7.07 3.65 -19.92
N LEU A 154 7.46 2.67 -20.72
CA LEU A 154 6.56 1.63 -21.26
C LEU A 154 5.97 0.74 -20.15
N LEU A 155 6.80 0.23 -19.24
CA LEU A 155 6.31 -0.57 -18.12
C LEU A 155 5.33 0.22 -17.25
N THR A 156 5.59 1.51 -17.07
CA THR A 156 4.70 2.40 -16.31
C THR A 156 3.39 2.68 -17.05
N GLU A 157 3.43 2.87 -18.38
CA GLU A 157 2.25 3.03 -19.25
C GLU A 157 1.35 1.79 -19.20
N ASP A 158 1.93 0.59 -19.08
CA ASP A 158 1.21 -0.69 -19.01
C ASP A 158 0.62 -0.97 -17.61
N GLY A 159 0.78 -0.03 -16.67
CA GLY A 159 0.16 -0.07 -15.35
C GLY A 159 1.03 -0.68 -14.26
N HIS A 160 2.28 -1.04 -14.55
CA HIS A 160 3.20 -1.53 -13.53
C HIS A 160 3.64 -0.41 -12.58
N TYR A 161 3.82 -0.77 -11.31
CA TYR A 161 4.46 0.10 -10.33
C TYR A 161 5.97 -0.11 -10.39
N VAL A 162 6.64 0.65 -11.26
CA VAL A 162 8.08 0.48 -11.51
C VAL A 162 8.91 1.22 -10.45
N ALA A 163 9.78 0.47 -9.77
CA ALA A 163 10.86 1.02 -8.96
C ALA A 163 12.17 0.97 -9.76
N MET A 164 12.79 2.13 -10.00
CA MET A 164 14.05 2.23 -10.71
C MET A 164 15.17 2.55 -9.74
N MET A 165 16.33 1.94 -9.98
CA MET A 165 17.50 2.14 -9.16
C MET A 165 18.69 2.57 -10.01
N GLY A 166 19.44 3.56 -9.52
CA GLY A 166 20.59 4.08 -10.25
C GLY A 166 21.54 4.88 -9.36
N ASP A 167 22.78 4.97 -9.80
CA ASP A 167 23.86 5.68 -9.13
C ASP A 167 24.53 6.69 -10.07
N GLY A 168 24.47 6.49 -11.38
CA GLY A 168 25.09 7.34 -12.38
C GLY A 168 24.22 8.50 -12.85
N VAL A 169 24.85 9.58 -13.35
CA VAL A 169 24.15 10.74 -13.94
C VAL A 169 23.22 10.33 -15.09
N ASN A 170 23.56 9.23 -15.77
CA ASN A 170 22.77 8.65 -16.85
C ASN A 170 21.41 8.09 -16.37
N ASP A 171 21.25 7.79 -15.08
CA ASP A 171 20.03 7.19 -14.54
C ASP A 171 18.99 8.23 -14.10
N VAL A 172 19.38 9.51 -14.05
CA VAL A 172 18.55 10.60 -13.50
C VAL A 172 17.17 10.67 -14.16
N LEU A 173 17.10 10.57 -15.49
CA LEU A 173 15.83 10.63 -16.21
C LEU A 173 14.97 9.40 -15.90
N SER A 174 15.56 8.20 -15.91
CA SER A 174 14.85 6.96 -15.60
C SER A 174 14.34 6.91 -14.16
N LEU A 175 15.12 7.42 -13.19
CA LEU A 175 14.71 7.56 -11.80
C LEU A 175 13.50 8.49 -11.67
N LYS A 176 13.50 9.62 -12.40
CA LYS A 176 12.40 10.59 -12.38
C LYS A 176 11.11 10.06 -13.02
N LYS A 177 11.23 9.17 -14.01
CA LYS A 177 10.09 8.59 -14.72
C LYS A 177 9.44 7.42 -13.96
N ALA A 178 10.23 6.69 -13.19
CA ALA A 178 9.74 5.60 -12.37
C ALA A 178 8.71 6.08 -11.33
N LYS A 179 7.85 5.18 -10.87
CA LYS A 179 6.93 5.46 -9.76
C LYS A 179 7.66 5.57 -8.43
N LEU A 180 8.83 4.93 -8.33
CA LEU A 180 9.73 5.02 -7.19
C LEU A 180 11.19 5.08 -7.69
N GLY A 181 11.84 6.22 -7.54
CA GLY A 181 13.26 6.39 -7.81
C GLY A 181 14.11 6.09 -6.59
N ILE A 182 15.10 5.20 -6.71
CA ILE A 182 15.98 4.77 -5.63
C ILE A 182 17.45 5.08 -5.99
N ALA A 183 18.11 5.92 -5.20
CA ALA A 183 19.51 6.24 -5.38
C ALA A 183 20.41 5.55 -4.35
N MET A 184 21.66 5.30 -4.75
CA MET A 184 22.71 4.82 -3.86
C MET A 184 23.35 5.98 -3.08
N GLN A 185 23.80 5.73 -1.85
CA GLN A 185 24.55 6.71 -1.08
C GLN A 185 25.86 7.11 -1.79
N SER A 186 26.54 6.17 -2.46
CA SER A 186 27.73 6.48 -3.29
C SER A 186 27.43 7.08 -4.66
N GLY A 187 26.15 7.18 -5.06
CA GLY A 187 25.77 7.70 -6.36
C GLY A 187 26.15 9.16 -6.61
N SER A 188 25.83 9.67 -7.79
CA SER A 188 26.01 11.09 -8.10
C SER A 188 25.10 11.98 -7.24
N ASN A 189 25.48 13.25 -7.04
CA ASN A 189 24.58 14.22 -6.41
C ASN A 189 23.27 14.38 -7.21
N ALA A 190 23.33 14.24 -8.53
CA ALA A 190 22.17 14.37 -9.40
C ALA A 190 21.15 13.25 -9.16
N THR A 191 21.59 11.99 -9.00
CA THR A 191 20.68 10.87 -8.74
C THR A 191 20.07 10.95 -7.35
N ARG A 192 20.85 11.28 -6.31
CA ARG A 192 20.31 11.45 -4.94
C ARG A 192 19.28 12.58 -4.82
N ASN A 193 19.43 13.66 -5.59
CA ASN A 193 18.49 14.79 -5.55
C ASN A 193 17.16 14.50 -6.27
N VAL A 194 17.13 13.52 -7.15
CA VAL A 194 15.94 13.18 -7.96
C VAL A 194 15.23 11.93 -7.43
N ALA A 195 15.90 11.08 -6.65
CA ALA A 195 15.32 9.90 -6.07
C ALA A 195 14.34 10.21 -4.92
N ASP A 196 13.27 9.42 -4.83
CA ASP A 196 12.33 9.43 -3.71
C ASP A 196 12.93 8.77 -2.45
N MET A 197 13.86 7.84 -2.66
CA MET A 197 14.55 7.09 -1.60
C MET A 197 16.06 7.03 -1.85
N VAL A 198 16.84 7.13 -0.77
CA VAL A 198 18.31 6.97 -0.81
C VAL A 198 18.72 5.82 0.10
N LEU A 199 19.45 4.85 -0.44
CA LEU A 199 19.96 3.69 0.29
C LEU A 199 21.28 4.01 0.98
N LEU A 200 21.22 4.23 2.29
CA LEU A 200 22.40 4.41 3.11
C LEU A 200 23.21 3.11 3.18
N GLY A 201 24.53 3.21 3.02
CA GLY A 201 25.45 2.06 2.99
C GLY A 201 25.40 1.21 1.72
N ASP A 202 24.73 1.69 0.65
CA ASP A 202 24.73 1.06 -0.67
C ASP A 202 24.30 -0.42 -0.68
N SER A 203 23.35 -0.78 0.20
CA SER A 203 22.84 -2.14 0.32
C SER A 203 21.38 -2.25 -0.08
N TYR A 204 21.13 -3.07 -1.09
CA TYR A 204 19.77 -3.42 -1.55
C TYR A 204 18.98 -4.21 -0.51
N ALA A 205 19.67 -4.84 0.46
CA ALA A 205 19.01 -5.61 1.53
C ALA A 205 18.05 -4.74 2.37
N ALA A 206 18.26 -3.41 2.42
CA ALA A 206 17.38 -2.48 3.12
C ALA A 206 15.99 -2.33 2.46
N LEU A 207 15.85 -2.69 1.18
CA LEU A 207 14.58 -2.57 0.45
C LEU A 207 13.59 -3.67 0.77
N VAL A 208 14.06 -4.87 1.11
CA VAL A 208 13.19 -6.00 1.51
C VAL A 208 12.34 -5.65 2.74
N PRO A 209 12.91 -5.18 3.87
CA PRO A 209 12.10 -4.74 5.01
C PRO A 209 11.29 -3.48 4.69
N ALA A 210 11.78 -2.59 3.81
CA ALA A 210 11.02 -1.40 3.41
C ALA A 210 9.74 -1.76 2.63
N LEU A 211 9.79 -2.74 1.72
CA LEU A 211 8.60 -3.26 1.03
C LEU A 211 7.61 -3.91 1.98
N SER A 212 8.11 -4.72 2.93
CA SER A 212 7.27 -5.32 3.97
C SER A 212 6.57 -4.25 4.81
N GLU A 213 7.31 -3.23 5.24
CA GLU A 213 6.76 -2.10 5.98
C GLU A 213 5.75 -1.29 5.15
N GLY A 214 6.00 -1.11 3.85
CA GLY A 214 5.03 -0.53 2.92
C GLY A 214 3.72 -1.30 2.87
N LYS A 215 3.78 -2.64 2.71
CA LYS A 215 2.60 -3.53 2.75
C LYS A 215 1.86 -3.37 4.10
N ARG A 216 2.59 -3.30 5.22
CA ARG A 216 2.05 -3.09 6.56
C ARG A 216 1.28 -1.77 6.67
N ILE A 217 1.88 -0.66 6.22
CA ILE A 217 1.28 0.68 6.26
C ILE A 217 0.01 0.74 5.41
N ILE A 218 0.03 0.23 4.18
CA ILE A 218 -1.14 0.24 3.29
C ILE A 218 -2.30 -0.58 3.89
N ASN A 219 -2.01 -1.74 4.47
CA ASN A 219 -3.02 -2.55 5.12
C ASN A 219 -3.67 -1.82 6.30
N GLY A 220 -2.85 -1.18 7.12
CA GLY A 220 -3.30 -0.36 8.24
C GLY A 220 -4.16 0.83 7.80
N ILE A 221 -3.68 1.62 6.83
CA ILE A 221 -4.40 2.78 6.30
C ILE A 221 -5.76 2.35 5.77
N THR A 222 -5.82 1.25 5.04
CA THR A 222 -7.09 0.77 4.49
C THR A 222 -8.07 0.37 5.58
N ASP A 223 -7.63 -0.33 6.63
CA ASP A 223 -8.51 -0.71 7.74
C ASP A 223 -9.06 0.55 8.44
N ALA A 224 -8.22 1.58 8.59
CA ALA A 224 -8.68 2.90 9.04
C ALA A 224 -9.67 3.56 8.05
N THR A 225 -9.43 3.45 6.74
CA THR A 225 -10.33 3.97 5.70
C THR A 225 -11.71 3.32 5.76
N TYR A 226 -11.79 2.00 5.96
CA TYR A 226 -13.07 1.30 6.15
C TYR A 226 -13.88 1.88 7.31
N LEU A 227 -13.24 2.18 8.44
CA LEU A 227 -13.91 2.78 9.60
C LEU A 227 -14.32 4.23 9.37
N LEU A 228 -13.42 5.06 8.81
CA LEU A 228 -13.65 6.49 8.57
C LEU A 228 -14.74 6.72 7.52
N VAL A 229 -14.59 6.10 6.35
CA VAL A 229 -15.57 6.21 5.25
C VAL A 229 -16.88 5.52 5.64
N GLY A 230 -16.81 4.36 6.30
CA GLY A 230 -17.96 3.65 6.85
C GLY A 230 -18.83 4.54 7.72
N ARG A 231 -18.24 5.10 8.77
CA ARG A 231 -18.95 6.00 9.69
C ARG A 231 -19.45 7.26 8.98
N GLY A 232 -18.61 7.91 8.18
CA GLY A 232 -18.99 9.14 7.47
C GLY A 232 -20.20 8.93 6.57
N LEU A 233 -20.20 7.86 5.78
CA LEU A 233 -21.32 7.52 4.90
C LEU A 233 -22.58 7.13 5.70
N ALA A 234 -22.43 6.37 6.79
CA ALA A 234 -23.56 6.03 7.67
C ALA A 234 -24.22 7.28 8.26
N TYR A 235 -23.44 8.24 8.77
CA TYR A 235 -23.96 9.51 9.28
C TYR A 235 -24.70 10.29 8.21
N ALA A 236 -24.09 10.44 7.02
CA ALA A 236 -24.72 11.17 5.91
C ALA A 236 -26.06 10.54 5.52
N MET A 237 -26.11 9.22 5.38
CA MET A 237 -27.35 8.52 5.04
C MET A 237 -28.39 8.56 6.14
N ILE A 238 -28.00 8.48 7.42
CA ILE A 238 -28.93 8.67 8.55
C ILE A 238 -29.54 10.06 8.55
N ILE A 239 -28.74 11.11 8.29
CA ILE A 239 -29.24 12.50 8.19
C ILE A 239 -30.31 12.58 7.10
N VAL A 240 -30.03 12.07 5.90
CA VAL A 240 -31.01 12.04 4.81
C VAL A 240 -32.25 11.24 5.21
N GLY A 241 -32.08 10.04 5.77
CA GLY A 241 -33.17 9.16 6.14
C GLY A 241 -34.10 9.74 7.20
N VAL A 242 -33.55 10.40 8.23
CA VAL A 242 -34.34 11.05 9.28
C VAL A 242 -35.10 12.27 8.74
N MET A 243 -34.46 13.07 7.89
CA MET A 243 -35.10 14.21 7.22
C MET A 243 -36.25 13.77 6.30
N MET A 244 -36.12 12.64 5.62
CA MET A 244 -37.20 12.08 4.77
C MET A 244 -38.44 11.67 5.58
N VAL A 245 -38.27 11.27 6.85
CA VAL A 245 -39.37 10.95 7.76
C VAL A 245 -39.98 12.22 8.38
N GLY A 246 -39.40 13.41 8.12
CA GLY A 246 -39.91 14.69 8.60
C GLY A 246 -39.61 14.97 10.07
N LEU A 247 -38.59 14.33 10.64
CA LEU A 247 -38.15 14.55 12.01
C LEU A 247 -36.97 15.53 12.08
N ASN A 248 -36.72 16.07 13.28
CA ASN A 248 -35.62 16.99 13.53
C ASN A 248 -34.24 16.35 13.29
N PHE A 249 -33.22 17.20 13.14
CA PHE A 249 -31.85 16.81 12.84
C PHE A 249 -31.32 15.74 13.83
N PRO A 250 -30.74 14.62 13.35
CA PRO A 250 -30.52 13.43 14.17
C PRO A 250 -29.28 13.43 15.07
N PHE A 251 -28.40 14.42 14.99
CA PHE A 251 -27.16 14.45 15.76
C PHE A 251 -26.91 15.81 16.39
N GLU A 252 -26.45 15.84 17.62
CA GLU A 252 -25.96 17.08 18.23
C GLU A 252 -24.48 17.31 17.84
N PRO A 253 -24.03 18.54 17.57
CA PRO A 253 -22.62 18.81 17.26
C PRO A 253 -21.64 18.25 18.29
N ALA A 254 -21.99 18.26 19.58
CA ALA A 254 -21.18 17.69 20.66
C ALA A 254 -20.94 16.16 20.50
N GLN A 255 -21.91 15.44 19.91
CA GLN A 255 -21.83 13.99 19.71
C GLN A 255 -20.80 13.60 18.63
N LEU A 256 -20.31 14.54 17.82
CA LEU A 256 -19.20 14.29 16.90
C LEU A 256 -17.92 13.90 17.66
N GLY A 257 -17.75 14.37 18.90
CA GLY A 257 -16.61 14.00 19.76
C GLY A 257 -16.52 12.50 20.06
N LEU A 258 -17.65 11.76 19.98
CA LEU A 258 -17.70 10.31 20.17
C LEU A 258 -16.87 9.57 19.10
N THR A 259 -16.59 10.23 17.97
CA THR A 259 -15.75 9.70 16.89
C THR A 259 -14.37 9.27 17.37
N THR A 260 -13.83 9.93 18.39
CA THR A 260 -12.55 9.57 19.00
C THR A 260 -12.55 8.12 19.52
N PHE A 261 -13.63 7.69 20.18
CA PHE A 261 -13.75 6.34 20.71
C PHE A 261 -14.17 5.33 19.65
N SER A 262 -15.10 5.72 18.76
CA SER A 262 -15.68 4.79 17.80
C SER A 262 -14.80 4.53 16.57
N VAL A 263 -13.97 5.51 16.17
CA VAL A 263 -13.12 5.42 14.98
C VAL A 263 -11.69 5.85 15.26
N GLY A 264 -11.46 6.95 15.96
CA GLY A 264 -10.11 7.51 16.17
C GLY A 264 -9.13 6.51 16.80
N PHE A 265 -9.41 6.06 18.03
CA PHE A 265 -8.60 5.06 18.73
C PHE A 265 -8.53 3.71 17.98
N PRO A 266 -9.66 3.13 17.52
CA PRO A 266 -9.61 1.91 16.69
C PRO A 266 -8.73 2.03 15.46
N ALA A 267 -8.90 3.07 14.64
CA ALA A 267 -8.14 3.28 13.42
C ALA A 267 -6.65 3.40 13.72
N PHE A 268 -6.27 4.19 14.74
CA PHE A 268 -4.88 4.35 15.14
C PHE A 268 -4.24 3.05 15.64
N MET A 269 -4.96 2.25 16.41
CA MET A 269 -4.45 0.96 16.90
C MET A 269 -4.38 -0.08 15.77
N LEU A 270 -5.36 -0.12 14.87
CA LEU A 270 -5.37 -1.00 13.71
C LEU A 270 -4.21 -0.69 12.75
N THR A 271 -3.92 0.59 12.51
CA THR A 271 -2.76 0.98 11.69
C THR A 271 -1.44 0.58 12.35
N LEU A 272 -1.33 0.76 13.67
CA LEU A 272 -0.13 0.39 14.43
C LEU A 272 0.11 -1.13 14.45
N TRP A 273 -0.95 -1.92 14.53
CA TRP A 273 -0.88 -3.40 14.62
C TRP A 273 -1.03 -4.12 13.27
N ALA A 274 -1.13 -3.37 12.17
CA ALA A 274 -1.24 -3.93 10.84
C ALA A 274 -0.09 -4.89 10.54
N ARG A 275 -0.34 -5.84 9.63
CA ARG A 275 0.61 -6.88 9.21
C ARG A 275 0.91 -6.74 7.72
N PRO A 276 2.11 -7.14 7.28
CA PRO A 276 2.49 -7.17 5.87
C PRO A 276 1.84 -8.38 5.20
N GLU A 277 0.57 -8.25 4.83
CA GLU A 277 -0.20 -9.25 4.11
C GLU A 277 -0.47 -8.77 2.68
N GLU A 278 -0.49 -9.69 1.73
CA GLU A 278 -0.87 -9.36 0.35
C GLU A 278 -2.38 -9.15 0.26
N ARG A 279 -2.76 -8.17 -0.56
CA ARG A 279 -4.15 -7.94 -0.89
C ARG A 279 -4.37 -8.07 -2.38
N ASN A 280 -5.20 -9.03 -2.71
CA ASN A 280 -5.60 -9.32 -4.08
C ASN A 280 -6.70 -8.34 -4.57
N GLU A 281 -7.38 -7.68 -3.62
CA GLU A 281 -8.42 -6.65 -3.77
C GLU A 281 -7.92 -5.22 -4.07
N PRO A 282 -8.16 -4.55 -5.22
CA PRO A 282 -8.09 -3.09 -5.30
C PRO A 282 -8.93 -2.40 -4.21
N LEU A 283 -8.40 -1.32 -3.61
CA LEU A 283 -9.00 -0.66 -2.45
C LEU A 283 -10.43 -0.14 -2.69
N LEU A 284 -10.67 0.52 -3.81
CA LEU A 284 -11.93 1.23 -4.09
C LEU A 284 -13.14 0.28 -4.23
N PRO A 285 -13.11 -0.76 -5.08
CA PRO A 285 -14.18 -1.76 -5.15
C PRO A 285 -14.44 -2.42 -3.79
N SER A 286 -13.38 -2.80 -3.09
CA SER A 286 -13.44 -3.44 -1.78
C SER A 286 -14.13 -2.54 -0.74
N LEU A 287 -13.77 -1.26 -0.73
CA LEU A 287 -14.42 -0.23 0.10
C LEU A 287 -15.90 -0.14 -0.20
N VAL A 288 -16.31 0.01 -1.46
CA VAL A 288 -17.72 0.17 -1.83
C VAL A 288 -18.53 -1.06 -1.42
N ARG A 289 -18.03 -2.27 -1.72
CA ARG A 289 -18.72 -3.54 -1.43
C ARG A 289 -18.96 -3.78 0.06
N PHE A 290 -18.12 -3.23 0.92
CA PHE A 290 -18.27 -3.37 2.38
C PHE A 290 -18.96 -2.17 3.04
N VAL A 291 -18.53 -0.96 2.71
CA VAL A 291 -18.98 0.29 3.35
C VAL A 291 -20.42 0.62 3.00
N LEU A 292 -20.83 0.41 1.76
CA LEU A 292 -22.20 0.73 1.34
C LEU A 292 -23.24 -0.14 2.09
N PRO A 293 -23.15 -1.48 2.14
CA PRO A 293 -24.07 -2.27 2.96
C PRO A 293 -24.01 -1.92 4.44
N PHE A 294 -22.82 -1.66 5.00
CA PHE A 294 -22.67 -1.21 6.38
C PHE A 294 -23.48 0.06 6.62
N ALA A 295 -23.29 1.07 5.76
CA ALA A 295 -23.90 2.37 5.93
C ALA A 295 -25.41 2.30 5.71
N VAL A 296 -25.90 1.56 4.70
CA VAL A 296 -27.35 1.40 4.45
C VAL A 296 -28.02 0.69 5.61
N TRP A 297 -27.42 -0.40 6.10
CA TRP A 297 -28.00 -1.16 7.21
C TRP A 297 -28.02 -0.36 8.52
N THR A 298 -26.93 0.37 8.79
CA THR A 298 -26.85 1.28 9.93
C THR A 298 -27.84 2.43 9.80
N MET A 299 -28.07 2.94 8.58
CA MET A 299 -29.11 3.93 8.30
C MET A 299 -30.50 3.40 8.62
N VAL A 300 -30.90 2.25 8.06
CA VAL A 300 -32.24 1.69 8.27
C VAL A 300 -32.53 1.52 9.76
N LEU A 301 -31.63 0.87 10.51
CA LEU A 301 -31.82 0.68 11.93
C LEU A 301 -31.70 1.99 12.72
N GLY A 302 -30.81 2.90 12.33
CA GLY A 302 -30.67 4.21 12.95
C GLY A 302 -31.95 5.05 12.85
N VAL A 303 -32.55 5.12 11.66
CA VAL A 303 -33.81 5.84 11.42
C VAL A 303 -34.96 5.21 12.22
N ILE A 304 -35.04 3.87 12.25
CA ILE A 304 -36.05 3.15 13.04
C ILE A 304 -35.89 3.45 14.52
N LEU A 305 -34.68 3.33 15.07
CA LEU A 305 -34.39 3.60 16.48
C LEU A 305 -34.70 5.06 16.83
N TYR A 306 -34.30 6.00 15.99
CA TYR A 306 -34.57 7.42 16.18
C TYR A 306 -36.08 7.72 16.20
N SER A 307 -36.82 7.19 15.22
CA SER A 307 -38.28 7.39 15.11
C SER A 307 -39.04 6.72 16.26
N LEU A 308 -38.66 5.51 16.65
CA LEU A 308 -39.26 4.80 17.79
C LEU A 308 -38.98 5.53 19.10
N SER A 309 -37.74 5.99 19.31
CA SER A 309 -37.38 6.78 20.49
C SER A 309 -38.18 8.07 20.55
N HIS A 310 -38.27 8.79 19.44
CA HIS A 310 -39.00 10.07 19.36
C HIS A 310 -40.49 9.87 19.68
N THR A 311 -41.13 8.89 19.04
CA THR A 311 -42.57 8.59 19.27
C THR A 311 -42.84 8.06 20.68
N GLN A 312 -41.95 7.24 21.24
CA GLN A 312 -42.09 6.73 22.60
C GLN A 312 -42.03 7.87 23.64
N VAL A 313 -41.11 8.82 23.48
CA VAL A 313 -41.00 9.97 24.40
C VAL A 313 -42.21 10.88 24.26
N MET A 314 -42.62 11.21 23.02
CA MET A 314 -43.80 12.04 22.77
C MET A 314 -45.08 11.44 23.37
N GLY A 315 -45.30 10.13 23.18
CA GLY A 315 -46.44 9.42 23.77
C GLY A 315 -46.37 9.30 25.30
N SER A 316 -45.18 9.23 25.88
CA SER A 316 -44.99 9.15 27.33
C SER A 316 -45.21 10.51 28.02
N LEU A 317 -44.81 11.62 27.38
CA LEU A 317 -45.04 12.99 27.86
C LEU A 317 -46.53 13.37 27.79
N GLY A 318 -47.22 13.00 26.71
CA GLY A 318 -48.65 13.25 26.56
C GLY A 318 -49.56 12.47 27.54
N ASN A 319 -49.08 11.33 28.06
CA ASN A 319 -49.84 10.47 28.98
C ASN A 319 -49.43 10.59 30.46
N MET A 320 -48.56 11.55 30.83
CA MET A 320 -48.07 11.78 32.21
C MET A 320 -47.39 10.57 32.89
N ASP A 321 -46.79 9.65 32.13
CA ASP A 321 -46.13 8.45 32.66
C ASP A 321 -44.67 8.69 33.10
N ILE A 322 -44.17 9.93 32.98
CA ILE A 322 -42.78 10.28 33.30
C ILE A 322 -42.67 10.77 34.75
N PRO A 323 -41.79 10.18 35.58
CA PRO A 323 -41.52 10.69 36.93
C PRO A 323 -41.09 12.15 36.89
N ARG A 324 -41.53 13.00 37.84
CA ARG A 324 -41.16 14.44 37.92
C ARG A 324 -39.65 14.69 37.79
N ARG A 325 -38.81 13.80 38.30
CA ARG A 325 -37.34 13.84 38.13
C ARG A 325 -36.86 13.89 36.67
N GLY A 326 -37.60 13.27 35.75
CA GLY A 326 -37.32 13.29 34.31
C GLY A 326 -37.72 14.63 33.67
N ILE A 327 -38.83 15.20 34.11
CA ILE A 327 -39.27 16.55 33.68
C ILE A 327 -38.25 17.58 34.16
N ASP A 328 -37.91 17.61 35.46
CA ASP A 328 -36.90 18.49 36.05
C ASP A 328 -35.53 18.35 35.36
N PHE A 329 -35.22 17.16 34.83
CA PHE A 329 -34.00 16.93 34.07
C PHE A 329 -34.05 17.63 32.70
N PHE A 330 -35.12 17.43 31.93
CA PHE A 330 -35.25 18.06 30.62
C PHE A 330 -35.36 19.58 30.76
N GLU A 331 -36.07 20.11 31.75
CA GLU A 331 -36.15 21.56 32.00
C GLU A 331 -34.77 22.18 32.26
N ARG A 332 -33.88 21.48 32.97
CA ARG A 332 -32.50 21.93 33.18
C ARG A 332 -31.64 21.90 31.92
N VAL A 333 -31.88 20.96 31.02
CA VAL A 333 -31.06 20.76 29.81
C VAL A 333 -31.55 21.64 28.66
N THR A 334 -32.86 21.74 28.47
CA THR A 334 -33.46 22.54 27.40
C THR A 334 -33.64 24.01 27.80
N GLY A 335 -33.71 24.31 29.10
CA GLY A 335 -34.09 25.62 29.60
C GLY A 335 -35.58 25.95 29.41
N LEU A 336 -36.37 24.99 28.91
CA LEU A 336 -37.79 25.11 28.65
C LEU A 336 -38.58 24.53 29.81
N THR A 337 -39.74 25.09 30.13
CA THR A 337 -40.61 24.64 31.23
C THR A 337 -41.74 23.77 30.71
N TYR A 338 -41.93 22.59 31.32
CA TYR A 338 -42.96 21.64 30.90
C TYR A 338 -44.36 22.19 31.14
N GLY A 339 -45.22 22.10 30.11
CA GLY A 339 -46.57 22.64 30.13
C GLY A 339 -46.67 24.16 29.97
N VAL A 340 -45.55 24.87 29.83
CA VAL A 340 -45.49 26.32 29.54
C VAL A 340 -44.99 26.54 28.11
N ASP A 341 -43.87 25.92 27.76
CA ASP A 341 -43.27 26.05 26.44
C ASP A 341 -43.80 24.98 25.49
N ALA A 342 -44.40 25.41 24.37
CA ALA A 342 -45.02 24.53 23.38
C ALA A 342 -44.02 23.54 22.73
N ASP A 343 -42.74 23.90 22.67
CA ASP A 343 -41.69 23.11 22.03
C ASP A 343 -41.00 22.11 22.98
N PHE A 344 -41.33 22.14 24.29
CA PHE A 344 -40.67 21.31 25.29
C PHE A 344 -40.70 19.82 24.91
N GLU A 345 -41.87 19.30 24.55
CA GLU A 345 -42.07 17.88 24.31
C GLU A 345 -41.29 17.40 23.08
N THR A 346 -41.34 18.18 22.00
CA THR A 346 -40.61 17.92 20.75
C THR A 346 -39.10 17.96 20.98
N MET A 347 -38.60 18.94 21.76
CA MET A 347 -37.18 19.07 22.06
C MET A 347 -36.68 17.91 22.94
N ALA A 348 -37.43 17.54 23.98
CA ALA A 348 -37.11 16.40 24.83
C ALA A 348 -37.07 15.08 24.05
N ALA A 349 -38.06 14.85 23.16
CA ALA A 349 -38.09 13.69 22.28
C ALA A 349 -36.90 13.66 21.31
N THR A 350 -36.54 14.80 20.75
CA THR A 350 -35.40 14.96 19.84
C THR A 350 -34.08 14.63 20.54
N LEU A 351 -33.77 15.27 21.67
CA LEU A 351 -32.52 15.06 22.40
C LEU A 351 -32.34 13.59 22.84
N MET A 352 -33.44 12.97 23.27
CA MET A 352 -33.44 11.55 23.65
C MET A 352 -33.16 10.64 22.45
N ALA A 353 -33.80 10.91 21.32
CA ALA A 353 -33.60 10.15 20.09
C ALA A 353 -32.17 10.33 19.54
N GLN A 354 -31.63 11.55 19.57
CA GLN A 354 -30.23 11.85 19.21
C GLN A 354 -29.25 11.08 20.09
N THR A 355 -29.50 11.03 21.40
CA THR A 355 -28.67 10.29 22.34
C THR A 355 -28.67 8.79 22.03
N GLN A 356 -29.84 8.18 21.83
CA GLN A 356 -29.93 6.75 21.50
C GLN A 356 -29.25 6.43 20.18
N LEU A 357 -29.48 7.27 19.16
CA LEU A 357 -28.91 7.10 17.83
C LEU A 357 -27.39 7.23 17.83
N SER A 358 -26.84 8.28 18.44
CA SER A 358 -25.38 8.49 18.51
C SER A 358 -24.67 7.39 19.30
N THR A 359 -25.29 6.89 20.37
CA THR A 359 -24.82 5.73 21.14
C THR A 359 -24.84 4.46 20.29
N PHE A 360 -25.96 4.19 19.60
CA PHE A 360 -26.09 3.04 18.70
C PHE A 360 -25.03 3.06 17.59
N VAL A 361 -24.89 4.17 16.87
CA VAL A 361 -23.93 4.27 15.75
C VAL A 361 -22.49 4.15 16.24
N SER A 362 -22.17 4.71 17.42
CA SER A 362 -20.83 4.56 18.02
C SER A 362 -20.51 3.11 18.36
N LEU A 363 -21.44 2.39 18.99
CA LEU A 363 -21.25 0.97 19.31
C LEU A 363 -21.23 0.09 18.05
N ALA A 364 -22.08 0.35 17.06
CA ALA A 364 -22.10 -0.36 15.78
C ALA A 364 -20.76 -0.17 15.03
N THR A 365 -20.18 1.03 15.07
CA THR A 365 -18.87 1.32 14.46
C THR A 365 -17.74 0.62 15.21
N MET A 366 -17.77 0.54 16.54
CA MET A 366 -16.79 -0.24 17.31
C MET A 366 -16.88 -1.74 16.98
N LEU A 367 -18.09 -2.26 16.82
CA LEU A 367 -18.33 -3.64 16.42
C LEU A 367 -17.90 -3.93 14.97
N LEU A 368 -17.87 -2.92 14.10
CA LEU A 368 -17.37 -3.05 12.73
C LEU A 368 -15.91 -3.55 12.68
N VAL A 369 -15.11 -3.19 13.68
CA VAL A 369 -13.73 -3.69 13.84
C VAL A 369 -13.69 -5.22 13.87
N LEU A 370 -14.70 -5.87 14.48
CA LEU A 370 -14.77 -7.33 14.54
C LEU A 370 -15.05 -7.94 13.17
N PHE A 371 -15.68 -7.22 12.23
CA PHE A 371 -15.87 -7.70 10.86
C PHE A 371 -14.62 -7.44 9.98
N LEU A 372 -13.85 -6.40 10.28
CA LEU A 372 -12.59 -6.09 9.60
C LEU A 372 -11.43 -6.99 10.06
N GLN A 373 -11.39 -7.33 11.35
CA GLN A 373 -10.38 -8.18 11.98
C GLN A 373 -11.06 -9.28 12.79
N PRO A 374 -11.63 -10.31 12.12
CA PRO A 374 -12.51 -11.28 12.76
C PRO A 374 -11.78 -12.24 13.69
N PRO A 375 -12.12 -12.27 14.99
CA PRO A 375 -11.46 -13.16 15.95
C PRO A 375 -11.95 -14.62 15.88
N PHE A 376 -13.13 -14.86 15.29
CA PHE A 376 -13.74 -16.19 15.15
C PHE A 376 -14.72 -16.25 13.97
N ALA A 377 -15.13 -17.47 13.61
CA ALA A 377 -15.91 -17.79 12.41
C ALA A 377 -17.23 -17.01 12.23
N PHE A 378 -17.85 -16.56 13.33
CA PHE A 378 -19.07 -15.77 13.25
C PHE A 378 -18.87 -14.47 12.46
N PHE A 379 -17.75 -13.77 12.70
CA PHE A 379 -17.42 -12.49 12.06
C PHE A 379 -16.62 -12.66 10.76
N ALA A 380 -16.03 -13.84 10.53
CA ALA A 380 -15.23 -14.14 9.35
C ALA A 380 -16.08 -14.38 8.09
N VAL A 381 -16.81 -13.34 7.67
CA VAL A 381 -17.67 -13.34 6.48
C VAL A 381 -17.06 -12.48 5.37
N TRP A 382 -16.43 -11.36 5.73
CA TRP A 382 -15.74 -10.48 4.79
C TRP A 382 -14.26 -10.86 4.62
N ARG A 383 -13.57 -11.12 5.73
CA ARG A 383 -12.17 -11.55 5.76
C ARG A 383 -12.02 -12.90 6.49
N PRO A 384 -10.95 -13.66 6.20
CA PRO A 384 -10.63 -14.86 6.98
C PRO A 384 -10.35 -14.51 8.44
N ILE A 385 -10.41 -15.51 9.32
CA ILE A 385 -10.14 -15.36 10.75
C ILE A 385 -8.76 -14.74 10.94
N SER A 386 -8.71 -13.60 11.63
CA SER A 386 -7.47 -12.92 11.95
C SER A 386 -6.73 -13.69 13.04
N PRO A 387 -5.43 -14.00 12.85
CA PRO A 387 -4.60 -14.54 13.93
C PRO A 387 -4.37 -13.53 15.06
N ASP A 388 -4.60 -12.23 14.82
CA ASP A 388 -4.44 -11.19 15.82
C ASP A 388 -5.72 -10.97 16.63
N ARG A 389 -5.64 -11.15 17.95
CA ARG A 389 -6.77 -10.91 18.86
C ARG A 389 -6.79 -9.52 19.48
N ARG A 390 -5.73 -8.72 19.31
CA ARG A 390 -5.65 -7.36 19.87
C ARG A 390 -6.81 -6.46 19.41
N PRO A 391 -7.24 -6.48 18.13
CA PRO A 391 -8.41 -5.69 17.70
C PRO A 391 -9.69 -6.05 18.45
N ALA A 392 -9.93 -7.34 18.71
CA ALA A 392 -11.13 -7.78 19.42
C ALA A 392 -11.13 -7.36 20.91
N TYR A 393 -9.99 -7.47 21.58
CA TYR A 393 -9.84 -6.96 22.94
C TYR A 393 -9.98 -5.44 23.00
N LEU A 394 -9.43 -4.72 22.02
CA LEU A 394 -9.58 -3.28 21.91
C LEU A 394 -11.06 -2.89 21.77
N THR A 395 -11.81 -3.54 20.88
CA THR A 395 -13.25 -3.30 20.75
C THR A 395 -13.98 -3.51 22.07
N LEU A 396 -13.70 -4.61 22.77
CA LEU A 396 -14.34 -4.89 24.07
C LEU A 396 -14.00 -3.80 25.11
N VAL A 397 -12.72 -3.45 25.24
CA VAL A 397 -12.25 -2.42 26.19
C VAL A 397 -12.88 -1.07 25.86
N LEU A 398 -12.90 -0.67 24.58
CA LEU A 398 -13.50 0.59 24.16
C LEU A 398 -15.00 0.62 24.40
N MET A 399 -15.73 -0.47 24.14
CA MET A 399 -17.16 -0.54 24.42
C MET A 399 -17.44 -0.42 25.92
N VAL A 400 -16.68 -1.13 26.76
CA VAL A 400 -16.83 -1.04 28.23
C VAL A 400 -16.49 0.37 28.73
N ALA A 401 -15.36 0.92 28.28
CA ALA A 401 -14.94 2.27 28.64
C ALA A 401 -15.95 3.33 28.18
N PHE A 402 -16.49 3.17 26.97
CA PHE A 402 -17.52 4.05 26.42
C PHE A 402 -18.79 4.00 27.26
N LEU A 403 -19.34 2.82 27.52
CA LEU A 403 -20.55 2.66 28.35
C LEU A 403 -20.34 3.18 29.78
N PHE A 404 -19.16 2.96 30.35
CA PHE A 404 -18.80 3.51 31.66
C PHE A 404 -18.72 5.04 31.63
N ALA A 405 -18.10 5.63 30.61
CA ALA A 405 -18.02 7.07 30.42
C ALA A 405 -19.41 7.71 30.26
N LEU A 406 -20.34 7.05 29.56
CA LEU A 406 -21.72 7.51 29.44
C LEU A 406 -22.47 7.48 30.78
N GLY A 407 -22.07 6.62 31.72
CA GLY A 407 -22.63 6.59 33.07
C GLY A 407 -22.19 7.76 33.96
N ILE A 408 -21.12 8.48 33.59
CA ILE A 408 -20.58 9.62 34.36
C ILE A 408 -21.22 10.92 33.85
N PRO A 409 -22.09 11.59 34.64
CA PRO A 409 -22.90 12.71 34.11
C PRO A 409 -22.08 13.85 33.49
N PRO A 410 -20.97 14.34 34.09
CA PRO A 410 -20.15 15.37 33.45
C PRO A 410 -19.56 14.97 32.10
N VAL A 411 -19.21 13.69 31.94
CA VAL A 411 -18.63 13.17 30.70
C VAL A 411 -19.71 12.98 29.64
N ALA A 412 -20.85 12.42 30.02
CA ALA A 412 -22.01 12.30 29.14
C ALA A 412 -22.47 13.68 28.63
N SER A 413 -22.58 14.68 29.52
CA SER A 413 -22.98 16.03 29.12
C SER A 413 -21.98 16.71 28.17
N TYR A 414 -20.68 16.41 28.31
CA TYR A 414 -19.66 16.95 27.41
C TYR A 414 -19.89 16.51 25.95
N PHE A 415 -20.40 15.29 25.75
CA PHE A 415 -20.72 14.75 24.42
C PHE A 415 -22.16 15.00 23.97
N GLY A 416 -22.96 15.81 24.69
CA GLY A 416 -24.37 15.99 24.37
C GLY A 416 -25.17 14.68 24.53
N ILE A 417 -24.78 13.84 25.50
CA ILE A 417 -25.48 12.59 25.82
C ILE A 417 -26.25 12.76 27.12
N ILE A 418 -27.54 12.49 27.03
CA ILE A 418 -28.45 12.46 28.17
C ILE A 418 -28.45 11.06 28.78
N ASN A 419 -28.43 10.95 30.12
CA ASN A 419 -28.50 9.65 30.78
C ASN A 419 -29.84 8.95 30.46
N VAL A 420 -29.74 7.84 29.74
CA VAL A 420 -30.88 7.08 29.21
C VAL A 420 -31.55 6.29 30.33
N PRO A 421 -32.87 6.41 30.60
CA PRO A 421 -33.55 5.57 31.56
C PRO A 421 -33.52 4.09 31.14
N PHE A 422 -33.46 3.18 32.10
CA PHE A 422 -33.24 1.73 31.91
C PHE A 422 -34.14 1.06 30.84
N ARG A 423 -35.39 1.52 30.65
CA ARG A 423 -36.29 1.00 29.61
C ARG A 423 -35.85 1.35 28.19
N ALA A 424 -35.23 2.50 27.98
CA ALA A 424 -34.71 2.93 26.69
C ALA A 424 -33.38 2.23 26.33
N SER A 425 -32.66 1.69 27.32
CA SER A 425 -31.46 0.86 27.11
C SER A 425 -31.78 -0.49 26.41
N GLY A 426 -32.98 -1.03 26.60
CA GLY A 426 -33.40 -2.30 25.99
C GLY A 426 -33.56 -2.22 24.47
N LEU A 427 -34.12 -1.10 23.98
CA LEU A 427 -34.30 -0.84 22.54
C LEU A 427 -32.95 -0.76 21.82
N LEU A 428 -31.97 -0.10 22.45
CA LEU A 428 -30.61 0.01 21.95
C LEU A 428 -29.89 -1.36 21.87
N LEU A 429 -29.99 -2.17 22.92
CA LEU A 429 -29.37 -3.51 22.94
C LEU A 429 -29.98 -4.42 21.87
N MET A 430 -31.31 -4.41 21.75
CA MET A 430 -32.02 -5.16 20.71
C MET A 430 -31.61 -4.67 19.31
N GLY A 431 -31.54 -3.36 19.12
CA GLY A 431 -31.06 -2.74 17.87
C GLY A 431 -29.66 -3.18 17.50
N LEU A 432 -28.72 -3.25 18.46
CA LEU A 432 -27.36 -3.75 18.22
C LEU A 432 -27.33 -5.24 17.87
N ILE A 433 -28.11 -6.08 18.54
CA ILE A 433 -28.18 -7.51 18.22
C ILE A 433 -28.70 -7.72 16.80
N ILE A 434 -29.81 -7.03 16.44
CA ILE A 434 -30.37 -7.05 15.08
C ILE A 434 -29.34 -6.52 14.09
N TRP A 435 -28.61 -5.46 14.45
CA TRP A 435 -27.58 -4.89 13.60
C TRP A 435 -26.47 -5.89 13.29
N ILE A 436 -25.89 -6.54 14.31
CA ILE A 436 -24.81 -7.53 14.16
C ILE A 436 -25.26 -8.70 13.27
N VAL A 437 -26.42 -9.29 13.58
CA VAL A 437 -26.93 -10.46 12.85
C VAL A 437 -27.30 -10.09 11.42
N GLY A 438 -27.98 -8.96 11.22
CA GLY A 438 -28.39 -8.46 9.91
C GLY A 438 -27.19 -8.12 9.04
N PHE A 439 -26.21 -7.39 9.55
CA PHE A 439 -25.01 -7.02 8.80
C PHE A 439 -24.22 -8.26 8.35
N ARG A 440 -24.08 -9.23 9.24
CA ARG A 440 -23.49 -10.53 8.91
C ARG A 440 -24.23 -11.23 7.77
N LEU A 441 -25.56 -11.25 7.78
CA LEU A 441 -26.36 -11.88 6.73
C LEU A 441 -26.21 -11.14 5.40
N ILE A 442 -26.21 -9.82 5.41
CA ILE A 442 -26.03 -8.97 4.23
C ILE A 442 -24.68 -9.27 3.55
N LEU A 443 -23.60 -9.32 4.33
CA LEU A 443 -22.28 -9.69 3.82
C LEU A 443 -22.24 -11.15 3.31
N LYS A 444 -22.86 -12.09 4.04
CA LYS A 444 -22.84 -13.51 3.67
C LYS A 444 -23.56 -13.78 2.34
N GLN A 445 -24.67 -13.08 2.10
CA GLN A 445 -25.49 -13.29 0.91
C GLN A 445 -25.06 -12.44 -0.29
N ARG A 446 -24.05 -11.57 -0.13
CA ARG A 446 -23.54 -10.67 -1.17
C ARG A 446 -24.65 -9.89 -1.88
N TRP A 447 -25.65 -9.42 -1.11
CA TRP A 447 -26.84 -8.76 -1.67
C TRP A 447 -26.47 -7.56 -2.56
N PHE A 448 -25.47 -6.79 -2.15
CA PHE A 448 -25.03 -5.61 -2.89
C PHE A 448 -24.23 -5.96 -4.13
N ASP A 449 -23.44 -7.03 -4.13
CA ASP A 449 -22.71 -7.46 -5.34
C ASP A 449 -23.69 -7.86 -6.46
N LYS A 450 -24.78 -8.54 -6.08
CA LYS A 450 -25.88 -8.89 -6.98
C LYS A 450 -26.65 -7.68 -7.49
N LEU A 451 -26.91 -6.71 -6.61
CA LEU A 451 -27.69 -5.51 -6.94
C LEU A 451 -26.89 -4.51 -7.80
N LEU A 452 -25.58 -4.45 -7.61
CA LEU A 452 -24.68 -3.56 -8.34
C LEU A 452 -24.03 -4.20 -9.57
N LEU A 453 -24.43 -5.44 -9.93
CA LEU A 453 -23.87 -6.22 -11.05
C LEU A 453 -22.34 -6.32 -10.99
N MET A 454 -21.77 -6.36 -9.78
CA MET A 454 -20.31 -6.44 -9.57
C MET A 454 -19.78 -7.87 -9.54
N GLU A 455 -20.56 -8.87 -9.99
CA GLU A 455 -20.11 -10.27 -10.03
C GLU A 455 -18.98 -10.53 -11.04
N SER A 456 -18.72 -9.58 -11.96
CA SER A 456 -17.73 -9.70 -13.03
C SER A 456 -16.40 -8.96 -12.80
N TRP A 457 -16.10 -8.49 -11.58
CA TRP A 457 -14.90 -7.72 -11.26
C TRP A 457 -14.00 -8.37 -10.21
#